data_AF-A0A2H0Y8T8-F1
#
_entry.id   AF-A0A2H0Y8T8-F1
#
_cell.length_a   1.000
_cell.length_b   1.000
_cell.length_c   1.000
_cell.angle_alpha   90.00
_cell.angle_beta   90.00
_cell.angle_gamma   90.00
#
_symmetry.space_group_name_H-M   'P 1'
#
loop_
_entity.id
_entity.type
_entity.pdbx_description
1 polymer ?
#
loop_
_entity_poly.entity_id
_entity_poly.type
_entity_poly.pdbx_seq_one_letter_code
_entity_poly.pdbx_strand_id
1 'polypeptide(L)'
;MNTKNYLPPTKRYRQLISSIHSIYRLLNSTYDLKDLVSRLTKLVAQILNADYCRIIMIDPAKKYSVLKCFVSGRKRFISDKKARITNRIENRILRTSSVIRQGNLLAAPLISDDLIGVITIRRAKGDSPFERFDQDILMTLVEQSIIGIKNLQLSEEQQKIVLGSIKALVTLLDTRVPQEYTHSPYFSRLVEAIGRQMHLEGKQIQSLKYASLLHDTGKVDIPMEILTKTTKLTRGEYNIIKKHPMKGAQILRPLQILKPVIPIIMHHHERYDGMGYPSRLKKGQIPQGARIMAAADAFEAMVYGRPYRERKDIDAAIKEIKKKSGTQFDPKVVEAFLKIIKKINTKIYLK
;
A
#
# COMPACT_ATOMS: atom_id res chain seq x y z
N MET A 1 -49.07 11.25 34.86
CA MET A 1 -47.69 11.67 34.52
C MET A 1 -47.69 12.27 33.13
N ASN A 2 -47.40 13.57 33.03
CA ASN A 2 -47.58 14.39 31.85
C ASN A 2 -46.33 14.31 30.94
N THR A 3 -46.43 13.66 29.79
CA THR A 3 -45.36 13.49 28.79
C THR A 3 -45.28 14.68 27.83
N LYS A 4 -45.16 15.90 28.36
CA LYS A 4 -44.97 17.12 27.56
C LYS A 4 -43.91 18.00 28.20
N ASN A 5 -42.65 17.80 27.82
CA ASN A 5 -41.58 18.80 27.85
C ASN A 5 -40.28 18.31 27.16
N TYR A 6 -40.39 17.73 25.95
CA TYR A 6 -39.24 17.67 25.06
C TYR A 6 -39.24 18.94 24.20
N LEU A 7 -38.49 19.95 24.64
CA LEU A 7 -38.15 21.11 23.80
C LEU A 7 -37.56 20.60 22.47
N PRO A 8 -38.01 21.09 21.30
CA PRO A 8 -37.44 20.67 20.03
C PRO A 8 -35.94 21.00 19.99
N PRO A 9 -35.10 20.16 19.38
CA PRO A 9 -33.67 20.47 19.27
C PRO A 9 -33.52 21.82 18.55
N THR A 10 -32.88 22.78 19.24
CA THR A 10 -32.61 24.11 18.68
C THR A 10 -31.90 23.94 17.33
N LYS A 11 -32.08 24.89 16.40
CA LYS A 11 -31.46 24.86 15.05
C LYS A 11 -29.97 24.46 15.08
N ARG A 12 -29.27 24.89 16.13
CA ARG A 12 -27.87 24.59 16.46
C ARG A 12 -27.60 23.11 16.75
N TYR A 13 -28.45 22.41 17.51
CA TYR A 13 -28.30 20.96 17.76
C TYR A 13 -28.52 20.12 16.49
N ARG A 14 -29.49 20.48 15.64
CA ARG A 14 -29.69 19.80 14.35
C ARG A 14 -28.48 19.94 13.44
N GLN A 15 -27.85 21.12 13.42
CA GLN A 15 -26.61 21.35 12.69
C GLN A 15 -25.45 20.47 13.22
N LEU A 16 -25.31 20.32 14.54
CA LEU A 16 -24.30 19.44 15.14
C LEU A 16 -24.49 17.97 14.72
N ILE A 17 -25.72 17.44 14.82
CA ILE A 17 -26.02 16.06 14.42
C ILE A 17 -25.73 15.82 12.93
N SER A 18 -26.16 16.75 12.07
CA SER A 18 -25.86 16.68 10.63
C SER A 18 -24.36 16.73 10.33
N SER A 19 -23.61 17.49 11.12
CA SER A 19 -22.16 17.61 11.00
C SER A 19 -21.45 16.31 11.39
N ILE A 20 -21.86 15.69 12.50
CA ILE A 20 -21.36 14.37 12.93
C ILE A 20 -21.64 13.33 11.85
N HIS A 21 -22.86 13.27 11.32
CA HIS A 21 -23.22 12.31 10.27
C HIS A 21 -22.40 12.54 8.97
N SER A 22 -22.06 13.78 8.65
CA SER A 22 -21.23 14.11 7.49
C SER A 22 -19.78 13.66 7.70
N ILE A 23 -19.22 13.82 8.90
CA ILE A 23 -17.90 13.26 9.25
C ILE A 23 -17.95 11.74 9.17
N TYR A 24 -18.93 11.08 9.79
CA TYR A 24 -19.03 9.62 9.77
C TYR A 24 -19.03 9.05 8.34
N ARG A 25 -19.83 9.63 7.43
CA ARG A 25 -19.83 9.24 6.01
C ARG A 25 -18.47 9.45 5.35
N LEU A 26 -17.79 10.54 5.67
CA LEU A 26 -16.46 10.83 5.15
C LEU A 26 -15.42 9.82 5.63
N LEU A 27 -15.42 9.48 6.92
CA LEU A 27 -14.49 8.49 7.50
C LEU A 27 -14.67 7.12 6.85
N ASN A 28 -15.90 6.70 6.61
CA ASN A 28 -16.19 5.38 6.02
C ASN A 28 -16.04 5.30 4.50
N SER A 29 -15.87 6.43 3.82
CA SER A 29 -15.69 6.48 2.36
C SER A 29 -14.26 6.81 1.93
N THR A 30 -13.32 6.99 2.87
CA THR A 30 -11.94 7.40 2.58
C THR A 30 -10.94 6.37 3.10
N TYR A 31 -10.05 5.91 2.22
CA TYR A 31 -9.06 4.86 2.52
C TYR A 31 -7.61 5.34 2.51
N ASP A 32 -7.39 6.64 2.28
CA ASP A 32 -6.07 7.26 2.23
C ASP A 32 -6.02 8.42 3.22
N LEU A 33 -4.96 8.47 4.03
CA LEU A 33 -4.82 9.47 5.09
C LEU A 33 -4.77 10.90 4.55
N LYS A 34 -4.12 11.13 3.40
CA LYS A 34 -4.01 12.47 2.81
C LYS A 34 -5.36 12.94 2.29
N ASP A 35 -6.10 12.08 1.59
CA ASP A 35 -7.44 12.39 1.11
C ASP A 35 -8.39 12.65 2.29
N LEU A 36 -8.29 11.85 3.37
CA LEU A 36 -9.11 12.02 4.56
C LEU A 36 -8.87 13.38 5.20
N VAL A 37 -7.61 13.71 5.52
CA VAL A 37 -7.25 15.01 6.12
C VAL A 37 -7.66 16.16 5.19
N SER A 38 -7.52 15.99 3.87
CA SER A 38 -7.93 17.00 2.89
C SER A 38 -9.42 17.30 2.93
N ARG A 39 -10.24 16.24 2.92
CA ARG A 39 -11.70 16.36 2.94
C ARG A 39 -12.21 16.83 4.30
N LEU A 40 -11.60 16.38 5.40
CA LEU A 40 -11.89 16.87 6.75
C LEU A 40 -11.63 18.36 6.87
N THR A 41 -10.48 18.85 6.39
CA THR A 41 -10.14 20.28 6.42
C THR A 41 -11.22 21.12 5.72
N LYS A 42 -11.72 20.66 4.57
CA LYS A 42 -12.79 21.33 3.83
C LYS A 42 -14.12 21.27 4.56
N LEU A 43 -14.50 20.09 5.05
CA LEU A 43 -15.78 19.86 5.71
C LEU A 43 -15.90 20.68 7.01
N VAL A 44 -14.84 20.71 7.82
CA VAL A 44 -14.81 21.49 9.06
C VAL A 44 -14.88 22.99 8.76
N ALA A 45 -14.20 23.48 7.71
CA ALA A 45 -14.31 24.88 7.28
C ALA A 45 -15.76 25.24 6.91
N GLN A 46 -16.46 24.35 6.22
CA GLN A 46 -17.87 24.56 5.84
C GLN A 46 -18.82 24.52 7.04
N ILE A 47 -18.66 23.55 7.95
CA ILE A 47 -19.54 23.41 9.12
C ILE A 47 -19.46 24.64 10.04
N LEU A 48 -18.25 25.19 10.22
CA LEU A 48 -17.99 26.32 11.11
C LEU A 48 -18.04 27.68 10.40
N ASN A 49 -18.46 27.71 9.12
CA ASN A 49 -18.52 28.91 8.29
C ASN A 49 -17.21 29.73 8.34
N ALA A 50 -16.10 29.07 8.00
CA ALA A 50 -14.77 29.66 8.05
C ALA A 50 -14.11 29.72 6.67
N ASP A 51 -13.52 30.87 6.34
CA ASP A 51 -12.78 31.06 5.09
C ASP A 51 -11.45 30.32 5.05
N TYR A 52 -10.92 29.97 6.23
CA TYR A 52 -9.65 29.29 6.35
C TYR A 52 -9.73 28.15 7.36
N CYS A 53 -9.27 26.98 6.96
CA CYS A 53 -9.03 25.85 7.85
C CYS A 53 -7.69 25.21 7.48
N ARG A 54 -6.93 24.82 8.49
CA ARG A 54 -5.66 24.13 8.36
C ARG A 54 -5.59 23.00 9.36
N ILE A 55 -5.21 21.82 8.88
CA ILE A 55 -4.87 20.68 9.71
C ILE A 55 -3.39 20.36 9.47
N ILE A 56 -2.64 20.23 10.55
CA ILE A 56 -1.29 19.68 10.53
C ILE A 56 -1.24 18.40 11.36
N MET A 57 -0.62 17.37 10.82
CA MET A 57 -0.20 16.18 11.55
C MET A 57 1.27 16.35 11.90
N ILE A 58 1.66 15.95 13.12
CA ILE A 58 3.01 16.17 13.63
C ILE A 58 3.77 14.86 13.83
N ASP A 59 5.09 14.97 13.86
CA ASP A 59 5.94 13.86 14.26
C ASP A 59 5.89 13.63 15.78
N PRO A 60 6.25 12.43 16.28
CA PRO A 60 6.25 12.13 17.72
C PRO A 60 7.11 13.11 18.54
N ALA A 61 8.16 13.68 17.95
CA ALA A 61 9.01 14.68 18.59
C ALA A 61 8.37 16.09 18.68
N LYS A 62 7.18 16.30 18.10
CA LYS A 62 6.42 17.56 18.06
C LYS A 62 7.22 18.74 17.47
N LYS A 63 8.19 18.46 16.60
CA LYS A 63 9.07 19.48 15.98
C LYS A 63 8.71 19.76 14.54
N TYR A 64 8.15 18.76 13.85
CA TYR A 64 7.91 18.81 12.42
C TYR A 64 6.47 18.43 12.10
N SER A 65 5.87 19.13 11.13
CA SER A 65 4.67 18.64 10.46
C SER A 65 5.05 17.57 9.45
N VAL A 66 4.40 16.41 9.52
CA VAL A 66 4.55 15.30 8.56
C VAL A 66 3.47 15.31 7.48
N LEU A 67 2.34 15.97 7.75
CA LEU A 67 1.29 16.23 6.78
C LEU A 67 0.67 17.59 7.10
N LYS A 68 0.46 18.41 6.09
CA LYS A 68 -0.24 19.69 6.22
C LYS A 68 -1.27 19.83 5.11
N CYS A 69 -2.47 20.21 5.49
CA CYS A 69 -3.53 20.56 4.58
C CYS A 69 -4.09 21.93 4.98
N PHE A 70 -4.39 22.76 3.99
CA PHE A 70 -5.21 23.94 4.23
C PHE A 70 -6.22 24.17 3.12
N VAL A 71 -7.32 24.79 3.49
CA VAL A 71 -8.35 25.32 2.60
C VAL A 71 -8.46 26.82 2.88
N SER A 72 -8.47 27.63 1.84
CA SER A 72 -8.75 29.06 1.91
C SER A 72 -9.69 29.48 0.78
N GLY A 73 -10.96 29.72 1.10
CA GLY A 73 -12.02 29.87 0.10
C GLY A 73 -12.06 28.67 -0.85
N ARG A 74 -11.83 28.91 -2.16
CA ARG A 74 -11.76 27.84 -3.18
C ARG A 74 -10.38 27.17 -3.28
N LYS A 75 -9.33 27.76 -2.70
CA LYS A 75 -7.96 27.22 -2.79
C LYS A 75 -7.79 26.08 -1.80
N ARG A 76 -7.18 24.98 -2.25
CA ARG A 76 -6.86 23.81 -1.43
C ARG A 76 -5.42 23.39 -1.68
N PHE A 77 -4.70 23.07 -0.61
CA PHE A 77 -3.31 22.62 -0.68
C PHE A 77 -3.09 21.47 0.29
N ILE A 78 -2.29 20.49 -0.14
CA ILE A 78 -1.86 19.37 0.68
C ILE A 78 -0.37 19.08 0.44
N SER A 79 0.36 18.76 1.50
CA SER A 79 1.78 18.41 1.45
C SER A 79 2.13 17.45 2.58
N ASP A 80 2.81 16.37 2.23
CA ASP A 80 3.39 15.36 3.13
C ASP A 80 4.90 15.55 3.35
N LYS A 81 5.47 16.64 2.83
CA LYS A 81 6.86 16.99 3.09
C LYS A 81 7.06 17.42 4.54
N LYS A 82 8.04 16.78 5.20
CA LYS A 82 8.48 17.15 6.55
C LYS A 82 8.91 18.62 6.59
N ALA A 83 8.32 19.40 7.50
CA ALA A 83 8.62 20.83 7.65
C ALA A 83 8.58 21.24 9.12
N ARG A 84 9.46 22.15 9.54
CA ARG A 84 9.50 22.62 10.93
C ARG A 84 8.26 23.47 11.25
N ILE A 85 7.72 23.30 12.46
CA ILE A 85 6.55 24.05 12.92
C ILE A 85 7.01 25.41 13.47
N THR A 86 6.61 26.49 12.79
CA THR A 86 7.03 27.87 13.15
C THR A 86 5.87 28.76 13.57
N ASN A 87 4.62 28.35 13.33
CA ASN A 87 3.45 29.15 13.66
C ASN A 87 3.26 29.26 15.18
N ARG A 88 3.02 30.48 15.69
CA ARG A 88 2.87 30.75 17.13
C ARG A 88 1.67 30.05 17.77
N ILE A 89 0.54 29.98 17.06
CA ILE A 89 -0.68 29.31 17.54
C ILE A 89 -0.46 27.80 17.61
N GLU A 90 0.07 27.22 16.53
CA GLU A 90 0.41 25.79 16.50
C GLU A 90 1.38 25.45 17.64
N ASN A 91 2.48 26.20 17.79
CA ASN A 91 3.45 25.99 18.87
C ASN A 91 2.87 26.15 20.29
N ARG A 92 1.89 27.04 20.47
CA ARG A 92 1.19 27.17 21.76
C ARG A 92 0.37 25.91 22.05
N ILE A 93 -0.38 25.40 21.07
CA ILE A 93 -1.15 24.15 21.22
C ILE A 93 -0.22 22.96 21.46
N LEU A 94 0.91 22.87 20.75
CA LEU A 94 1.89 21.80 20.96
C LEU A 94 2.43 21.74 22.39
N ARG A 95 2.49 22.89 23.07
CA ARG A 95 2.95 23.01 24.46
C ARG A 95 1.85 22.79 25.48
N THR A 96 0.65 23.32 25.25
CA THR A 96 -0.41 23.34 26.27
C THR A 96 -1.47 22.28 26.06
N SER A 97 -1.56 21.69 24.86
CA SER A 97 -2.63 20.75 24.47
C SER A 97 -4.03 21.31 24.74
N SER A 98 -4.20 22.63 24.64
CA SER A 98 -5.46 23.31 24.97
C SER A 98 -6.05 24.00 23.75
N VAL A 99 -7.38 24.09 23.73
CA VAL A 99 -8.09 24.87 22.72
C VAL A 99 -7.79 26.36 22.88
N ILE A 100 -7.60 27.05 21.77
CA ILE A 100 -7.42 28.51 21.70
C ILE A 100 -8.61 29.08 20.94
N ARG A 101 -9.37 29.96 21.61
CA ARG A 101 -10.45 30.74 21.00
C ARG A 101 -10.18 32.23 21.20
N GLN A 102 -9.95 32.95 20.11
CA GLN A 102 -9.59 34.37 20.13
C GLN A 102 -10.27 35.09 18.96
N GLY A 103 -11.40 35.75 19.23
CA GLY A 103 -12.18 36.45 18.20
C GLY A 103 -12.55 35.51 17.04
N ASN A 104 -11.99 35.79 15.87
CA ASN A 104 -12.27 35.04 14.63
C ASN A 104 -11.29 33.89 14.39
N LEU A 105 -10.49 33.50 15.40
CA LEU A 105 -9.59 32.36 15.37
C LEU A 105 -10.02 31.31 16.40
N LEU A 106 -10.08 30.06 15.94
CA LEU A 106 -10.30 28.89 16.78
C LEU A 106 -9.29 27.81 16.39
N ALA A 107 -8.60 27.25 17.38
CA ALA A 107 -7.62 26.21 17.15
C ALA A 107 -7.69 25.17 18.25
N ALA A 108 -7.60 23.90 17.87
CA ALA A 108 -7.75 22.76 18.77
C ALA A 108 -6.66 21.72 18.54
N PRO A 109 -6.21 21.03 19.59
CA PRO A 109 -5.30 19.91 19.45
C PRO A 109 -6.04 18.68 18.89
N LEU A 110 -5.34 17.87 18.10
CA LEU A 110 -5.81 16.54 17.71
C LEU A 110 -5.16 15.52 18.64
N ILE A 111 -5.91 15.00 19.63
CA ILE A 111 -5.38 14.14 20.70
C ILE A 111 -6.08 12.78 20.67
N SER A 112 -5.31 11.73 20.43
CA SER A 112 -5.73 10.35 20.70
C SER A 112 -5.15 9.94 22.06
N ASP A 113 -4.17 9.03 22.08
CA ASP A 113 -3.35 8.76 23.26
C ASP A 113 -2.25 9.82 23.41
N ASP A 114 -1.77 10.33 22.26
CA ASP A 114 -0.81 11.41 22.14
C ASP A 114 -1.37 12.55 21.27
N LEU A 115 -0.72 13.71 21.35
CA LEU A 115 -0.95 14.81 20.43
C LEU A 115 -0.44 14.45 19.04
N ILE A 116 -1.36 14.18 18.10
CA ILE A 116 -1.04 13.76 16.72
C ILE A 116 -1.10 14.91 15.72
N GLY A 117 -1.67 16.05 16.11
CA GLY A 117 -1.80 17.18 15.21
C GLY A 117 -2.48 18.40 15.83
N VAL A 118 -2.72 19.40 14.99
CA VAL A 118 -3.39 20.64 15.33
C VAL A 118 -4.33 21.04 14.20
N ILE A 119 -5.54 21.46 14.55
CA ILE A 119 -6.46 22.12 13.63
C ILE A 119 -6.53 23.61 13.98
N THR A 120 -6.50 24.48 12.97
CA THR A 120 -6.64 25.93 13.10
C THR A 120 -7.61 26.43 12.06
N ILE A 121 -8.58 27.23 12.48
CA ILE A 121 -9.62 27.75 11.61
C ILE A 121 -9.85 29.23 11.93
N ARG A 122 -10.16 29.98 10.87
CA ARG A 122 -10.31 31.43 10.92
C ARG A 122 -11.45 31.89 10.03
N ARG A 123 -12.32 32.73 10.58
CA ARG A 123 -13.36 33.47 9.84
C ARG A 123 -12.80 34.79 9.28
N ALA A 124 -13.45 35.36 8.26
CA ALA A 124 -13.05 36.63 7.67
C ALA A 124 -13.14 37.76 8.69
N LYS A 125 -12.45 38.87 8.39
CA LYS A 125 -12.63 40.11 9.14
C LYS A 125 -14.01 40.66 8.79
N GLY A 126 -14.90 40.73 9.78
CA GLY A 126 -16.30 41.17 9.61
C GLY A 126 -17.32 40.12 10.05
N ASP A 127 -16.93 38.84 10.08
CA ASP A 127 -17.78 37.77 10.60
C ASP A 127 -17.83 37.76 12.13
N SER A 128 -18.92 37.20 12.66
CA SER A 128 -19.10 37.01 14.10
C SER A 128 -17.97 36.14 14.70
N PRO A 129 -17.44 36.55 15.87
CA PRO A 129 -16.39 35.79 16.55
C PRO A 129 -16.87 34.39 16.94
N PHE A 130 -15.93 33.48 17.12
CA PHE A 130 -16.24 32.12 17.56
C PHE A 130 -16.81 32.13 18.98
N GLU A 131 -17.96 31.51 19.15
CA GLU A 131 -18.62 31.29 20.43
C GLU A 131 -18.13 30.00 21.11
N ARG A 132 -18.52 29.79 22.38
CA ARG A 132 -18.28 28.52 23.08
C ARG A 132 -18.91 27.34 22.33
N PHE A 133 -20.10 27.54 21.76
CA PHE A 133 -20.77 26.51 20.98
C PHE A 133 -19.98 26.10 19.72
N ASP A 134 -19.33 27.04 19.03
CA ASP A 134 -18.45 26.72 17.88
C ASP A 134 -17.26 25.87 18.32
N GLN A 135 -16.69 26.17 19.50
CA GLN A 135 -15.64 25.37 20.12
C GLN A 135 -16.13 23.95 20.43
N ASP A 136 -17.32 23.79 21.01
CA ASP A 136 -17.89 22.49 21.35
C ASP A 136 -18.16 21.64 20.09
N ILE A 137 -18.67 22.28 19.01
CA ILE A 137 -18.76 21.64 17.68
C ILE A 137 -17.38 21.19 17.24
N LEU A 138 -16.39 22.10 17.19
CA LEU A 138 -15.05 21.76 16.70
C LEU A 138 -14.46 20.58 17.46
N MET A 139 -14.55 20.58 18.79
CA MET A 139 -14.03 19.51 19.62
C MET A 139 -14.70 18.17 19.30
N THR A 140 -16.03 18.16 19.16
CA THR A 140 -16.77 16.95 18.77
C THR A 140 -16.34 16.45 17.40
N LEU A 141 -16.20 17.35 16.42
CA LEU A 141 -15.75 17.00 15.07
C LEU A 141 -14.31 16.46 15.07
N VAL A 142 -13.44 17.07 15.88
CA VAL A 142 -12.04 16.67 16.06
C VAL A 142 -11.96 15.27 16.64
N GLU A 143 -12.67 14.99 17.72
CA GLU A 143 -12.72 13.67 18.37
C GLU A 143 -13.14 12.58 17.39
N GLN A 144 -14.21 12.80 16.62
CA GLN A 144 -14.65 11.85 15.60
C GLN A 144 -13.60 11.69 14.48
N SER A 145 -12.98 12.79 14.05
CA SER A 145 -11.96 12.78 13.01
C SER A 145 -10.71 12.01 13.41
N ILE A 146 -10.30 12.10 14.68
CA ILE A 146 -9.11 11.44 15.22
C ILE A 146 -9.25 9.92 15.11
N ILE A 147 -10.43 9.36 15.38
CA ILE A 147 -10.70 7.92 15.26
C ILE A 147 -10.42 7.46 13.83
N GLY A 148 -10.96 8.15 12.82
CA GLY A 148 -10.73 7.82 11.41
C GLY A 148 -9.27 7.95 11.00
N ILE A 149 -8.60 9.02 11.44
CA ILE A 149 -7.17 9.23 11.19
C ILE A 149 -6.33 8.10 11.79
N LYS A 150 -6.58 7.74 13.06
CA LYS A 150 -5.85 6.70 13.79
C LYS A 150 -6.10 5.33 13.16
N ASN A 151 -7.33 5.02 12.77
CA ASN A 151 -7.66 3.78 12.09
C ASN A 151 -6.88 3.62 10.77
N LEU A 152 -6.79 4.67 9.95
CA LEU A 152 -6.00 4.63 8.72
C LEU A 152 -4.50 4.49 9.00
N GLN A 153 -3.96 5.23 9.98
CA GLN A 153 -2.56 5.10 10.39
C GLN A 153 -2.22 3.71 10.90
N LEU A 154 -3.05 3.14 11.78
CA LEU A 154 -2.89 1.78 12.29
C LEU A 154 -2.95 0.74 11.17
N SER A 155 -3.87 0.91 10.22
CA SER A 155 -3.95 0.02 9.06
C SER A 155 -2.68 0.08 8.19
N GLU A 156 -2.16 1.28 7.93
CA GLU A 156 -0.89 1.46 7.21
C GLU A 156 0.30 0.84 7.95
N GLU A 157 0.37 1.01 9.28
CA GLU A 157 1.40 0.41 10.13
C GLU A 157 1.33 -1.11 10.13
N GLN A 158 0.14 -1.70 10.28
CA GLN A 158 -0.06 -3.14 10.17
C GLN A 158 0.40 -3.67 8.81
N GLN A 159 0.09 -2.98 7.71
CA GLN A 159 0.57 -3.36 6.38
C GLN A 159 2.11 -3.29 6.27
N LYS A 160 2.74 -2.26 6.86
CA LYS A 160 4.21 -2.14 6.90
C LYS A 160 4.85 -3.26 7.71
N ILE A 161 4.28 -3.60 8.87
CA ILE A 161 4.75 -4.69 9.72
C ILE A 161 4.68 -6.01 8.95
N VAL A 162 3.53 -6.33 8.34
CA VAL A 162 3.36 -7.54 7.55
C VAL A 162 4.38 -7.62 6.41
N LEU A 163 4.55 -6.54 5.63
CA LEU A 163 5.53 -6.52 4.56
C LEU A 163 6.97 -6.64 5.09
N GLY A 164 7.27 -6.02 6.23
CA GLY A 164 8.55 -6.13 6.93
C GLY A 164 8.84 -7.56 7.35
N SER A 165 7.87 -8.24 7.95
CA SER A 165 7.96 -9.66 8.35
C SER A 165 8.16 -10.58 7.15
N ILE A 166 7.40 -10.37 6.06
CA ILE A 166 7.58 -11.12 4.80
C ILE A 166 9.00 -10.94 4.27
N LYS A 167 9.49 -9.69 4.22
CA LYS A 167 10.87 -9.42 3.76
C LYS A 167 11.92 -10.08 4.65
N ALA A 168 11.76 -10.02 5.98
CA ALA A 168 12.69 -10.66 6.90
C ALA A 168 12.74 -12.19 6.70
N LEU A 169 11.59 -12.84 6.49
CA LEU A 169 11.52 -14.26 6.16
C LEU A 169 12.22 -14.57 4.84
N VAL A 170 12.01 -13.76 3.80
CA VAL A 170 12.68 -13.91 2.50
C VAL A 170 14.19 -13.75 2.65
N THR A 171 14.65 -12.70 3.34
CA THR A 171 16.08 -12.49 3.60
C THR A 171 16.71 -13.69 4.31
N LEU A 172 16.01 -14.28 5.30
CA LEU A 172 16.49 -15.47 6.00
C LEU A 172 16.61 -16.66 5.04
N LEU A 173 15.63 -16.88 4.16
CA LEU A 173 15.65 -17.98 3.18
C LEU A 173 16.75 -17.79 2.12
N ASP A 174 16.94 -16.55 1.67
CA ASP A 174 17.96 -16.19 0.68
C ASP A 174 19.39 -16.38 1.20
N THR A 175 19.62 -16.39 2.52
CA THR A 175 20.95 -16.70 3.08
C THR A 175 21.50 -18.07 2.67
N ARG A 176 20.63 -19.00 2.26
CA ARG A 176 21.04 -20.33 1.80
C ARG A 176 21.52 -20.34 0.36
N VAL A 177 21.11 -19.38 -0.48
CA VAL A 177 21.43 -19.37 -1.92
C VAL A 177 22.46 -18.28 -2.20
N PRO A 178 23.49 -18.52 -3.03
CA PRO A 178 24.41 -17.45 -3.41
C PRO A 178 23.66 -16.26 -4.01
N GLN A 179 24.02 -15.04 -3.59
CA GLN A 179 23.31 -13.81 -3.94
C GLN A 179 23.16 -13.61 -5.45
N GLU A 180 24.15 -14.04 -6.23
CA GLU A 180 24.17 -14.01 -7.69
C GLU A 180 23.04 -14.81 -8.36
N TYR A 181 22.42 -15.75 -7.65
CA TYR A 181 21.30 -16.57 -8.13
C TYR A 181 19.96 -16.20 -7.50
N THR A 182 19.94 -15.18 -6.64
CA THR A 182 18.71 -14.60 -6.07
C THR A 182 18.06 -13.61 -7.03
N HIS A 183 16.82 -13.24 -6.75
CA HIS A 183 16.09 -12.30 -7.59
C HIS A 183 16.61 -10.88 -7.44
N SER A 184 16.55 -10.12 -8.54
CA SER A 184 16.83 -8.71 -8.56
C SER A 184 15.89 -7.94 -7.63
N PRO A 185 16.36 -6.84 -7.02
CA PRO A 185 15.48 -5.87 -6.37
C PRO A 185 14.37 -5.31 -7.28
N TYR A 186 14.50 -5.47 -8.60
CA TYR A 186 13.54 -5.01 -9.61
C TYR A 186 12.51 -6.07 -10.02
N PHE A 187 12.66 -7.34 -9.64
CA PHE A 187 11.75 -8.42 -10.04
C PHE A 187 10.29 -8.11 -9.67
N SER A 188 10.07 -7.81 -8.39
CA SER A 188 8.75 -7.49 -7.86
C SER A 188 8.10 -6.31 -8.60
N ARG A 189 8.90 -5.29 -8.95
CA ARG A 189 8.43 -4.12 -9.70
C ARG A 189 8.00 -4.48 -11.12
N LEU A 190 8.72 -5.38 -11.80
CA LEU A 190 8.36 -5.85 -13.13
C LEU A 190 7.02 -6.62 -13.09
N VAL A 191 6.87 -7.53 -12.13
CA VAL A 191 5.62 -8.29 -11.92
C VAL A 191 4.44 -7.35 -11.67
N GLU A 192 4.58 -6.39 -10.76
CA GLU A 192 3.54 -5.38 -10.48
C GLU A 192 3.23 -4.53 -11.72
N ALA A 193 4.25 -4.12 -12.49
CA ALA A 193 4.06 -3.30 -13.69
C ALA A 193 3.31 -4.05 -14.80
N ILE A 194 3.62 -5.33 -15.03
CA ILE A 194 2.88 -6.18 -15.97
C ILE A 194 1.42 -6.29 -15.51
N GLY A 195 1.19 -6.53 -14.22
CA GLY A 195 -0.17 -6.62 -13.69
C GLY A 195 -0.97 -5.32 -13.87
N ARG A 196 -0.35 -4.16 -13.61
CA ARG A 196 -1.00 -2.85 -13.83
C ARG A 196 -1.30 -2.61 -15.30
N GLN A 197 -0.38 -3.00 -16.20
CA GLN A 197 -0.59 -2.91 -17.65
C GLN A 197 -1.74 -3.81 -18.14
N MET A 198 -2.05 -4.86 -17.40
CA MET A 198 -3.20 -5.76 -17.62
C MET A 198 -4.45 -5.35 -16.83
N HIS A 199 -4.46 -4.16 -16.22
CA HIS A 199 -5.59 -3.59 -15.48
C HIS A 199 -6.05 -4.41 -14.26
N LEU A 200 -5.13 -5.13 -13.60
CA LEU A 200 -5.45 -5.77 -12.32
C LEU A 200 -5.68 -4.74 -11.20
N GLU A 201 -6.62 -5.07 -10.30
CA GLU A 201 -6.99 -4.23 -9.16
C GLU A 201 -5.91 -4.20 -8.08
N GLY A 202 -5.97 -3.19 -7.18
CA GLY A 202 -4.98 -3.01 -6.11
C GLY A 202 -4.72 -4.25 -5.26
N LYS A 203 -5.76 -5.02 -4.89
CA LYS A 203 -5.62 -6.26 -4.12
C LYS A 203 -4.91 -7.37 -4.90
N GLN A 204 -5.15 -7.45 -6.21
CA GLN A 204 -4.49 -8.42 -7.08
C GLN A 204 -3.01 -8.05 -7.30
N ILE A 205 -2.71 -6.75 -7.49
CA ILE A 205 -1.33 -6.25 -7.54
C ILE A 205 -0.58 -6.53 -6.23
N GLN A 206 -1.23 -6.35 -5.07
CA GLN A 206 -0.64 -6.69 -3.79
C GLN A 206 -0.36 -8.20 -3.67
N SER A 207 -1.26 -9.05 -4.17
CA SER A 207 -1.05 -10.50 -4.19
C SER A 207 0.13 -10.88 -5.08
N LEU A 208 0.28 -10.24 -6.26
CA LEU A 208 1.44 -10.39 -7.12
C LEU A 208 2.74 -9.97 -6.44
N LYS A 209 2.73 -8.84 -5.72
CA LYS A 209 3.88 -8.38 -4.95
C LYS A 209 4.30 -9.43 -3.91
N TYR A 210 3.37 -9.96 -3.13
CA TYR A 210 3.68 -11.01 -2.15
C TYR A 210 4.15 -12.30 -2.81
N ALA A 211 3.53 -12.71 -3.93
CA ALA A 211 3.97 -13.87 -4.69
C ALA A 211 5.40 -13.70 -5.21
N SER A 212 5.74 -12.52 -5.73
CA SER A 212 7.09 -12.25 -6.24
C SER A 212 8.17 -12.38 -5.17
N LEU A 213 7.86 -12.07 -3.91
CA LEU A 213 8.79 -12.23 -2.79
C LEU A 213 8.87 -13.67 -2.29
N LEU A 214 7.78 -14.44 -2.37
CA LEU A 214 7.63 -15.71 -1.65
C LEU A 214 7.57 -16.96 -2.56
N HIS A 215 7.57 -16.81 -3.88
CA HIS A 215 7.35 -17.93 -4.80
C HIS A 215 8.36 -19.08 -4.64
N ASP A 216 9.59 -18.74 -4.25
CA ASP A 216 10.69 -19.67 -4.04
C ASP A 216 10.86 -20.13 -2.59
N THR A 217 9.95 -19.79 -1.67
CA THR A 217 10.03 -20.21 -0.25
C THR A 217 10.17 -21.72 -0.07
N GLY A 218 9.60 -22.52 -0.99
CA GLY A 218 9.72 -23.97 -0.93
C GLY A 218 11.12 -24.51 -1.22
N LYS A 219 12.07 -23.69 -1.72
CA LYS A 219 13.46 -24.10 -1.95
C LYS A 219 14.20 -24.44 -0.64
N VAL A 220 13.65 -24.05 0.52
CA VAL A 220 14.19 -24.43 1.83
C VAL A 220 14.34 -25.95 2.02
N ASP A 221 13.53 -26.74 1.31
CA ASP A 221 13.49 -28.20 1.38
C ASP A 221 14.41 -28.88 0.34
N ILE A 222 15.10 -28.10 -0.50
CA ILE A 222 15.99 -28.62 -1.54
C ILE A 222 17.43 -28.70 -0.98
N PRO A 223 18.13 -29.83 -1.16
CA PRO A 223 19.54 -29.96 -0.81
C PRO A 223 20.43 -28.90 -1.47
N MET A 224 21.43 -28.43 -0.72
CA MET A 224 22.32 -27.36 -1.17
C MET A 224 23.12 -27.77 -2.40
N GLU A 225 23.56 -29.02 -2.46
CA GLU A 225 24.33 -29.61 -3.56
C GLU A 225 23.55 -29.58 -4.88
N ILE A 226 22.22 -29.56 -4.82
CA ILE A 226 21.35 -29.44 -5.98
C ILE A 226 21.13 -27.97 -6.34
N LEU A 227 20.94 -27.10 -5.35
CA LEU A 227 20.69 -25.67 -5.57
C LEU A 227 21.89 -24.93 -6.14
N THR A 228 23.12 -25.30 -5.77
CA THR A 228 24.36 -24.62 -6.21
C THR A 228 25.06 -25.35 -7.35
N LYS A 229 24.47 -26.42 -7.88
CA LYS A 229 25.07 -27.24 -8.93
C LYS A 229 25.29 -26.45 -10.22
N THR A 230 26.55 -26.35 -10.66
CA THR A 230 26.94 -25.66 -11.91
C THR A 230 26.83 -26.53 -13.15
N THR A 231 26.73 -27.85 -12.97
CA THR A 231 26.51 -28.81 -14.07
C THR A 231 25.02 -29.05 -14.31
N LYS A 232 24.69 -29.64 -15.47
CA LYS A 232 23.30 -29.99 -15.78
C LYS A 232 22.70 -30.89 -14.70
N LEU A 233 21.50 -30.54 -14.27
CA LEU A 233 20.72 -31.33 -13.33
C LEU A 233 20.28 -32.66 -13.97
N THR A 234 20.38 -33.74 -13.22
CA THR A 234 19.79 -35.03 -13.60
C THR A 234 18.26 -34.96 -13.53
N ARG A 235 17.58 -35.93 -14.14
CA ARG A 235 16.11 -36.01 -14.07
C ARG A 235 15.60 -36.14 -12.63
N GLY A 236 16.32 -36.85 -11.77
CA GLY A 236 16.00 -36.99 -10.34
C GLY A 236 16.12 -35.67 -9.59
N GLU A 237 17.24 -34.97 -9.75
CA GLU A 237 17.49 -33.65 -9.14
C GLU A 237 16.45 -32.62 -9.61
N TYR A 238 16.12 -32.62 -10.91
CA TYR A 238 15.10 -31.75 -11.46
C TYR A 238 13.69 -32.06 -10.89
N ASN A 239 13.37 -33.33 -10.63
CA ASN A 239 12.13 -33.72 -9.97
C ASN A 239 12.07 -33.26 -8.50
N ILE A 240 13.21 -33.14 -7.81
CA ILE A 240 13.28 -32.54 -6.46
C ILE A 240 12.97 -31.05 -6.54
N ILE A 241 13.63 -30.32 -7.46
CA ILE A 241 13.38 -28.88 -7.64
C ILE A 241 11.91 -28.60 -7.96
N LYS A 242 11.26 -29.41 -8.80
CA LYS A 242 9.84 -29.26 -9.17
C LYS A 242 8.87 -29.28 -7.99
N LYS A 243 9.27 -29.75 -6.81
CA LYS A 243 8.42 -29.80 -5.61
C LYS A 243 8.32 -28.46 -4.88
N HIS A 244 9.23 -27.50 -5.11
CA HIS A 244 9.24 -26.25 -4.36
C HIS A 244 7.95 -25.42 -4.45
N PRO A 245 7.17 -25.38 -5.55
CA PRO A 245 5.95 -24.57 -5.58
C PRO A 245 4.90 -25.11 -4.60
N MET A 246 4.75 -26.45 -4.56
CA MET A 246 3.84 -27.11 -3.62
C MET A 246 4.33 -26.97 -2.18
N LYS A 247 5.64 -27.13 -1.94
CA LYS A 247 6.21 -26.98 -0.61
C LYS A 247 6.09 -25.54 -0.10
N GLY A 248 6.35 -24.55 -0.96
CA GLY A 248 6.16 -23.13 -0.64
C GLY A 248 4.71 -22.83 -0.30
N ALA A 249 3.77 -23.33 -1.10
CA ALA A 249 2.34 -23.24 -0.81
C ALA A 249 1.97 -23.87 0.55
N GLN A 250 2.54 -25.03 0.89
CA GLN A 250 2.31 -25.69 2.18
C GLN A 250 2.85 -24.87 3.36
N ILE A 251 4.08 -24.37 3.26
CA ILE A 251 4.73 -23.55 4.31
C ILE A 251 3.93 -22.27 4.57
N LEU A 252 3.41 -21.64 3.51
CA LEU A 252 2.75 -20.34 3.59
C LEU A 252 1.25 -20.44 3.91
N ARG A 253 0.64 -21.63 3.77
CA ARG A 253 -0.81 -21.86 3.98
C ARG A 253 -1.35 -21.39 5.35
N PRO A 254 -0.62 -21.51 6.48
CA PRO A 254 -1.10 -21.01 7.78
C PRO A 254 -1.31 -19.49 7.82
N LEU A 255 -0.65 -18.72 6.95
CA LEU A 255 -0.76 -17.27 6.91
C LEU A 255 -2.01 -16.85 6.12
N GLN A 256 -3.10 -16.56 6.82
CA GLN A 256 -4.41 -16.24 6.20
C GLN A 256 -4.33 -15.09 5.20
N ILE A 257 -3.49 -14.08 5.45
CA ILE A 257 -3.29 -12.96 4.53
C ILE A 257 -2.73 -13.39 3.16
N LEU A 258 -2.04 -14.54 3.10
CA LEU A 258 -1.45 -15.08 1.88
C LEU A 258 -2.39 -16.05 1.14
N LYS A 259 -3.59 -16.33 1.63
CA LYS A 259 -4.58 -17.18 0.94
C LYS A 259 -4.76 -16.86 -0.56
N PRO A 260 -4.89 -15.59 -1.01
CA PRO A 260 -4.98 -15.26 -2.45
C PRO A 260 -3.65 -15.42 -3.21
N VAL A 261 -2.52 -15.50 -2.48
CA VAL A 261 -1.16 -15.62 -3.01
C VAL A 261 -0.80 -17.09 -3.26
N ILE A 262 -1.33 -18.02 -2.45
CA ILE A 262 -1.01 -19.46 -2.52
C ILE A 262 -1.19 -20.04 -3.93
N PRO A 263 -2.29 -19.81 -4.67
CA PRO A 263 -2.43 -20.35 -6.03
C PRO A 263 -1.42 -19.77 -7.02
N ILE A 264 -0.99 -18.51 -6.81
CA ILE A 264 0.04 -17.89 -7.66
C ILE A 264 1.37 -18.61 -7.46
N ILE A 265 1.77 -18.82 -6.19
CA ILE A 265 3.00 -19.52 -5.84
C ILE A 265 2.94 -20.99 -6.27
N MET A 266 1.83 -21.68 -6.09
CA MET A 266 1.75 -23.10 -6.43
C MET A 266 1.89 -23.35 -7.94
N HIS A 267 1.43 -22.41 -8.78
CA HIS A 267 1.29 -22.61 -10.22
C HIS A 267 2.19 -21.73 -11.08
N HIS A 268 3.16 -20.99 -10.51
CA HIS A 268 4.03 -20.09 -11.30
C HIS A 268 4.96 -20.80 -12.30
N HIS A 269 5.12 -22.13 -12.20
CA HIS A 269 5.80 -22.96 -13.20
C HIS A 269 4.85 -23.71 -14.15
N GLU A 270 3.55 -23.42 -14.09
CA GLU A 270 2.61 -23.91 -15.10
C GLU A 270 2.90 -23.22 -16.43
N ARG A 271 2.76 -23.99 -17.50
CA ARG A 271 2.95 -23.50 -18.87
C ARG A 271 1.59 -23.32 -19.51
N TYR A 272 1.43 -22.28 -20.33
CA TYR A 272 0.15 -21.97 -20.98
C TYR A 272 -0.40 -23.16 -21.82
N ASP A 273 0.48 -23.98 -22.38
CA ASP A 273 0.22 -25.24 -23.11
C ASP A 273 -0.12 -26.47 -22.23
N GLY A 274 0.03 -26.37 -20.91
CA GLY A 274 -0.19 -27.45 -19.95
C GLY A 274 0.94 -28.46 -19.81
N MET A 275 2.11 -28.17 -20.36
CA MET A 275 3.31 -29.00 -20.18
C MET A 275 4.09 -28.64 -18.91
N GLY A 276 3.56 -27.73 -18.09
CA GLY A 276 4.16 -27.26 -16.85
C GLY A 276 3.94 -28.18 -15.66
N TYR A 277 4.18 -27.66 -14.46
CA TYR A 277 4.01 -28.36 -13.20
C TYR A 277 3.53 -27.37 -12.12
N PRO A 278 2.94 -27.84 -11.01
CA PRO A 278 2.74 -29.25 -10.59
C PRO A 278 1.47 -29.91 -11.16
N SER A 279 0.47 -29.15 -11.58
CA SER A 279 -0.89 -29.62 -11.87
C SER A 279 -1.21 -29.70 -13.36
N ARG A 280 -0.32 -29.25 -14.25
CA ARG A 280 -0.48 -29.28 -15.71
C ARG A 280 -1.69 -28.49 -16.18
N LEU A 281 -2.00 -27.40 -15.49
CA LEU A 281 -3.11 -26.51 -15.82
C LEU A 281 -2.87 -25.86 -17.19
N LYS A 282 -3.94 -25.67 -17.97
CA LYS A 282 -3.88 -25.09 -19.32
C LYS A 282 -4.57 -23.74 -19.40
N LYS A 283 -3.98 -22.81 -20.14
CA LYS A 283 -4.59 -21.53 -20.54
C LYS A 283 -5.25 -20.79 -19.36
N GLY A 284 -6.57 -20.66 -19.36
CA GLY A 284 -7.36 -19.95 -18.35
C GLY A 284 -7.51 -20.67 -17.01
N GLN A 285 -7.16 -21.96 -16.94
CA GLN A 285 -7.12 -22.70 -15.66
C GLN A 285 -5.97 -22.23 -14.77
N ILE A 286 -4.90 -21.69 -15.37
CA ILE A 286 -3.76 -21.16 -14.64
C ILE A 286 -4.16 -19.80 -14.05
N PRO A 287 -4.02 -19.58 -12.73
CA PRO A 287 -4.29 -18.29 -12.11
C PRO A 287 -3.58 -17.16 -12.87
N GLN A 288 -4.28 -16.04 -13.11
CA GLN A 288 -3.71 -14.93 -13.89
C GLN A 288 -2.38 -14.44 -13.30
N GLY A 289 -2.28 -14.37 -11.97
CA GLY A 289 -1.03 -14.01 -11.31
C GLY A 289 0.11 -15.00 -11.58
N ALA A 290 -0.18 -16.31 -11.64
CA ALA A 290 0.83 -17.33 -11.96
C ALA A 290 1.34 -17.20 -13.40
N ARG A 291 0.45 -16.87 -14.35
CA ARG A 291 0.84 -16.61 -15.75
C ARG A 291 1.76 -15.39 -15.88
N ILE A 292 1.53 -14.34 -15.09
CA ILE A 292 2.40 -13.17 -15.01
C ILE A 292 3.76 -13.53 -14.41
N MET A 293 3.75 -14.24 -13.27
CA MET A 293 4.96 -14.71 -12.60
C MET A 293 5.83 -15.57 -13.51
N ALA A 294 5.24 -16.52 -14.25
CA ALA A 294 5.97 -17.40 -15.16
C ALA A 294 6.78 -16.63 -16.22
N ALA A 295 6.18 -15.60 -16.82
CA ALA A 295 6.87 -14.78 -17.82
C ALA A 295 7.97 -13.91 -17.22
N ALA A 296 7.71 -13.29 -16.06
CA ALA A 296 8.67 -12.43 -15.39
C ALA A 296 9.87 -13.23 -14.83
N ASP A 297 9.64 -14.36 -14.17
CA ASP A 297 10.69 -15.23 -13.62
C ASP A 297 11.55 -15.82 -14.74
N ALA A 298 10.94 -16.25 -15.85
CA ALA A 298 11.70 -16.74 -17.00
C ALA A 298 12.59 -15.64 -17.62
N PHE A 299 12.09 -14.40 -17.74
CA PHE A 299 12.90 -13.28 -18.21
C PHE A 299 14.10 -13.03 -17.29
N GLU A 300 13.86 -12.97 -15.98
CA GLU A 300 14.91 -12.71 -15.01
C GLU A 300 15.95 -13.83 -14.96
N ALA A 301 15.52 -15.09 -14.95
CA ALA A 301 16.39 -16.26 -15.02
C ALA A 301 17.26 -16.27 -16.28
N MET A 302 16.78 -15.69 -17.39
CA MET A 302 17.58 -15.54 -18.60
C MET A 302 18.61 -14.42 -18.47
N VAL A 303 18.27 -13.28 -17.86
CA VAL A 303 19.16 -12.11 -17.81
C VAL A 303 20.21 -12.22 -16.71
N TYR A 304 19.87 -12.75 -15.53
CA TYR A 304 20.84 -12.98 -14.44
C TYR A 304 21.56 -14.32 -14.54
N GLY A 305 21.01 -15.27 -15.30
CA GLY A 305 21.52 -16.64 -15.37
C GLY A 305 21.09 -17.48 -14.16
N ARG A 306 21.55 -18.72 -14.14
CA ARG A 306 21.38 -19.71 -13.05
C ARG A 306 22.69 -20.50 -12.93
N PRO A 307 22.96 -21.21 -11.82
CA PRO A 307 24.24 -21.93 -11.65
C PRO A 307 24.60 -22.83 -12.84
N TYR A 308 23.60 -23.51 -13.41
CA TYR A 308 23.74 -24.44 -14.54
C TYR A 308 23.41 -23.81 -15.92
N ARG A 309 23.20 -22.49 -15.98
CA ARG A 309 22.76 -21.81 -17.21
C ARG A 309 23.30 -20.39 -17.30
N GLU A 310 24.11 -20.15 -18.32
CA GLU A 310 24.65 -18.83 -18.60
C GLU A 310 23.57 -17.78 -18.87
N ARG A 311 23.89 -16.54 -18.51
CA ARG A 311 23.07 -15.36 -18.79
C ARG A 311 22.95 -15.10 -20.29
N LYS A 312 21.80 -14.60 -20.71
CA LYS A 312 21.52 -14.09 -22.05
C LYS A 312 21.51 -12.57 -22.03
N ASP A 313 21.84 -11.97 -23.17
CA ASP A 313 21.56 -10.55 -23.37
C ASP A 313 20.03 -10.29 -23.31
N ILE A 314 19.68 -9.04 -23.00
CA ILE A 314 18.28 -8.65 -22.77
C ILE A 314 17.44 -8.81 -24.04
N ASP A 315 17.99 -8.49 -25.21
CA ASP A 315 17.27 -8.59 -26.48
C ASP A 315 16.97 -10.05 -26.85
N ALA A 316 17.88 -10.97 -26.58
CA ALA A 316 17.73 -12.40 -26.73
C ALA A 316 16.71 -12.94 -25.73
N ALA A 317 16.71 -12.48 -24.48
CA ALA A 317 15.68 -12.83 -23.49
C ALA A 317 14.29 -12.36 -23.96
N ILE A 318 14.16 -11.12 -24.44
CA ILE A 318 12.91 -10.58 -24.99
C ILE A 318 12.43 -11.39 -26.21
N LYS A 319 13.35 -11.71 -27.14
CA LYS A 319 13.05 -12.56 -28.31
C LYS A 319 12.57 -13.94 -27.90
N GLU A 320 13.17 -14.56 -26.87
CA GLU A 320 12.75 -15.86 -26.36
C GLU A 320 11.34 -15.80 -25.74
N ILE A 321 11.05 -14.80 -24.90
CA ILE A 321 9.69 -14.60 -24.34
C ILE A 321 8.66 -14.46 -25.47
N LYS A 322 8.97 -13.66 -26.50
CA LYS A 322 8.09 -13.47 -27.67
C LYS A 322 7.89 -14.78 -28.44
N LYS A 323 8.96 -15.54 -28.68
CA LYS A 323 8.93 -16.83 -29.40
C LYS A 323 8.09 -17.88 -28.67
N LYS A 324 8.07 -17.85 -27.34
CA LYS A 324 7.34 -18.81 -26.49
C LYS A 324 5.92 -18.36 -26.13
N SER A 325 5.43 -17.27 -26.73
CA SER A 325 4.04 -16.83 -26.63
C SER A 325 3.08 -17.89 -27.15
N GLY A 326 2.00 -18.15 -26.41
CA GLY A 326 0.99 -19.17 -26.77
C GLY A 326 1.37 -20.60 -26.43
N THR A 327 2.63 -20.87 -26.05
CA THR A 327 3.09 -22.18 -25.59
C THR A 327 3.48 -22.12 -24.12
N GLN A 328 4.66 -21.59 -23.80
CA GLN A 328 5.08 -21.45 -22.40
C GLN A 328 4.30 -20.33 -21.70
N PHE A 329 4.12 -19.20 -22.39
CA PHE A 329 3.58 -17.98 -21.79
C PHE A 329 2.23 -17.61 -22.40
N ASP A 330 1.37 -17.02 -21.57
CA ASP A 330 0.10 -16.45 -22.03
C ASP A 330 0.36 -15.29 -23.01
N PRO A 331 -0.21 -15.31 -24.23
CA PRO A 331 -0.07 -14.23 -25.19
C PRO A 331 -0.42 -12.84 -24.64
N LYS A 332 -1.44 -12.74 -23.78
CA LYS A 332 -1.85 -11.46 -23.17
C LYS A 332 -0.80 -10.94 -22.18
N VAL A 333 -0.16 -11.84 -21.45
CA VAL A 333 0.94 -11.50 -20.53
C VAL A 333 2.17 -11.06 -21.33
N VAL A 334 2.50 -11.77 -22.41
CA VAL A 334 3.63 -11.39 -23.29
C VAL A 334 3.43 -10.01 -23.89
N GLU A 335 2.23 -9.69 -24.37
CA GLU A 335 1.92 -8.36 -24.90
C GLU A 335 2.13 -7.25 -23.84
N ALA A 336 1.62 -7.46 -22.62
CA ALA A 336 1.80 -6.53 -21.52
C ALA A 336 3.28 -6.39 -21.11
N PHE A 337 4.00 -7.51 -21.03
CA PHE A 337 5.44 -7.55 -20.75
C PHE A 337 6.22 -6.72 -21.78
N LEU A 338 5.95 -6.90 -23.07
CA LEU A 338 6.64 -6.16 -24.14
C LEU A 338 6.36 -4.65 -24.09
N LYS A 339 5.15 -4.24 -23.67
CA LYS A 339 4.82 -2.82 -23.44
C LYS A 339 5.57 -2.23 -22.26
N ILE A 340 5.76 -3.02 -21.18
CA ILE A 340 6.47 -2.59 -19.98
C ILE A 340 7.98 -2.54 -20.19
N ILE A 341 8.58 -3.56 -20.80
CA ILE A 341 10.03 -3.65 -20.93
C ILE A 341 10.61 -2.52 -21.80
N LYS A 342 9.83 -2.02 -22.77
CA LYS A 342 10.17 -0.83 -23.59
C LYS A 342 10.20 0.47 -22.79
N LYS A 343 9.47 0.55 -21.66
CA LYS A 343 9.35 1.76 -20.83
C LYS A 343 10.36 1.79 -19.69
N ILE A 344 10.95 0.66 -19.32
CA ILE A 344 11.89 0.55 -18.21
C ILE A 344 13.32 0.73 -18.74
N ASN A 345 14.17 1.41 -17.98
CA ASN A 345 15.60 1.41 -18.25
C ASN A 345 16.17 0.02 -17.99
N THR A 346 16.33 -0.78 -19.04
CA THR A 346 16.78 -2.17 -18.95
C THR A 346 18.23 -2.31 -18.47
N LYS A 347 19.04 -1.23 -18.50
CA LYS A 347 20.42 -1.24 -17.97
C LYS A 347 20.50 -1.55 -16.47
N ILE A 348 19.40 -1.41 -15.73
CA ILE A 348 19.35 -1.76 -14.30
C ILE A 348 19.47 -3.27 -14.05
N TYR A 349 19.21 -4.10 -15.06
CA TYR A 349 19.33 -5.55 -15.00
C TYR A 349 20.72 -6.07 -15.40
N LEU A 350 21.61 -5.18 -15.87
CA LEU A 350 22.99 -5.50 -16.28
C LEU A 350 24.04 -5.11 -15.22
N LYS A 351 23.60 -4.52 -14.10
CA LYS A 351 24.40 -4.25 -12.91
C LYS A 351 24.15 -5.34 -11.89
#